data_AF-A0A660TKG7-F1
#
_entry.id   AF-A0A660TKG7-F1
#
_cell.length_a   1.000
_cell.length_b   1.000
_cell.length_c   1.000
_cell.angle_alpha   90.00
_cell.angle_beta   90.00
_cell.angle_gamma   90.00
#
_symmetry.space_group_name_H-M   'P 1'
#
loop_
_entity.id
_entity.type
_entity.pdbx_description
1 polymer ?
#
loop_
_entity_poly.entity_id
_entity_poly.type
_entity_poly.pdbx_seq_one_letter_code
_entity_poly.pdbx_strand_id
1 'polypeptide(L)'
;MRIKKLSIYYSLSLFFISSAILAYEISLMRILKIEGLGNFTFLAIGIALTGFGACGTTILIFLNKFQILLKRDIVYILSSVGFIFFLSMSYFLSQHIHFDPLRILWDKKQIFYLFVRLILYAIPFIMASFAVIASFLIEKSNKVYFLNMSGSGVGILLSLIAFWHLDANKIILLPICLSLLSLIFVIGSNLSFIRIIAIIALLSISFFFSYRSKL
;
A
#
# COMPACT_ATOMS: atom_id res chain seq x y z
N MET A 1 -19.62 -16.01 20.61
CA MET A 1 -18.30 -16.08 19.93
C MET A 1 -17.31 -15.21 20.72
N ARG A 2 -16.43 -15.79 21.55
CA ARG A 2 -15.54 -15.06 22.47
C ARG A 2 -14.45 -14.35 21.66
N ILE A 3 -14.59 -13.04 21.46
CA ILE A 3 -13.63 -12.22 20.69
C ILE A 3 -12.33 -12.13 21.51
N LYS A 4 -11.32 -12.89 21.12
CA LYS A 4 -9.96 -12.77 21.67
C LYS A 4 -9.41 -11.38 21.33
N LYS A 5 -8.99 -10.62 22.36
CA LYS A 5 -8.24 -9.35 22.25
C LYS A 5 -7.21 -9.44 21.11
N LEU A 6 -6.99 -8.36 20.36
CA LEU A 6 -5.84 -8.25 19.46
C LEU A 6 -4.57 -8.65 20.22
N SER A 7 -3.86 -9.68 19.72
CA SER A 7 -2.52 -9.97 20.21
C SER A 7 -1.61 -8.79 19.89
N ILE A 8 -0.53 -8.65 20.64
CA ILE A 8 0.44 -7.56 20.45
C ILE A 8 1.00 -7.53 19.01
N TYR A 9 1.16 -8.72 18.41
CA TYR A 9 1.64 -8.91 17.04
C TYR A 9 0.74 -8.28 15.97
N TYR A 10 -0.57 -8.54 16.01
CA TYR A 10 -1.50 -7.91 15.06
C TYR A 10 -1.65 -6.41 15.29
N SER A 11 -1.49 -5.96 16.54
CA SER A 11 -1.52 -4.54 16.89
C SER A 11 -0.36 -3.79 16.24
N LEU A 12 0.84 -4.36 16.34
CA LEU A 12 2.06 -3.84 15.70
C LEU A 12 1.95 -3.91 14.17
N SER A 13 1.44 -5.01 13.62
CA SER A 13 1.22 -5.13 12.18
C SER A 13 0.24 -4.09 11.65
N LEU A 14 -0.87 -3.83 12.35
CA LEU A 14 -1.83 -2.77 12.01
C LEU A 14 -1.16 -1.39 12.00
N PHE A 15 -0.31 -1.12 12.99
CA PHE A 15 0.44 0.14 13.07
C PHE A 15 1.40 0.31 11.88
N PHE A 16 2.13 -0.73 11.51
CA PHE A 16 3.08 -0.66 10.39
C PHE A 16 2.40 -0.63 9.02
N ILE A 17 1.29 -1.35 8.83
CA ILE A 17 0.55 -1.31 7.56
C ILE A 17 -0.14 0.06 7.38
N SER A 18 -0.71 0.65 8.43
CA SER A 18 -1.28 2.00 8.34
C SER A 18 -0.22 3.06 8.09
N SER A 19 0.96 2.91 8.70
CA SER A 19 2.14 3.72 8.39
C SER A 19 2.57 3.59 6.93
N ALA A 20 2.60 2.37 6.39
CA ALA A 20 2.92 2.11 4.99
C ALA A 20 1.92 2.74 4.02
N ILE A 21 0.63 2.72 4.34
CA ILE A 21 -0.44 3.33 3.53
C ILE A 21 -0.20 4.84 3.40
N LEU A 22 -0.01 5.55 4.52
CA LEU A 22 0.21 7.00 4.45
C LEU A 22 1.59 7.35 3.89
N ALA A 23 2.63 6.56 4.19
CA ALA A 23 3.92 6.74 3.54
C ALA A 23 3.83 6.62 2.02
N TYR A 24 3.01 5.69 1.50
CA TYR A 24 2.75 5.54 0.08
C TYR A 24 1.94 6.71 -0.49
N GLU A 25 0.91 7.19 0.23
CA GLU A 25 0.15 8.36 -0.21
C GLU A 25 1.02 9.61 -0.38
N ILE A 26 1.88 9.90 0.62
CA ILE A 26 2.82 11.03 0.55
C ILE A 26 3.86 10.82 -0.56
N SER A 27 4.38 9.59 -0.71
CA SER A 27 5.27 9.22 -1.80
C SER A 27 4.63 9.45 -3.17
N LEU A 28 3.36 9.08 -3.31
CA LEU A 28 2.58 9.23 -4.53
C LEU A 28 2.40 10.71 -4.89
N MET A 29 2.13 11.58 -3.92
CA MET A 29 2.07 13.04 -4.16
C MET A 29 3.35 13.56 -4.81
N ARG A 30 4.53 13.06 -4.39
CA ARG A 30 5.81 13.45 -4.99
C ARG A 30 6.01 12.88 -6.39
N ILE A 31 5.57 11.65 -6.65
CA ILE A 31 5.62 11.03 -7.99
C ILE A 31 4.73 11.82 -8.96
N LEU A 32 3.48 12.07 -8.59
CA LEU A 32 2.53 12.83 -9.40
C LEU A 32 3.02 14.25 -9.68
N LYS A 33 3.74 14.85 -8.71
CA LYS A 33 4.40 16.15 -8.88
C LYS A 33 5.44 16.14 -10.00
N ILE A 34 6.27 15.11 -10.04
CA ILE A 34 7.34 14.97 -11.05
C ILE A 34 6.75 14.77 -12.45
N GLU A 35 5.60 14.09 -12.53
CA GLU A 35 4.93 13.79 -13.80
C GLU A 35 4.05 14.96 -14.32
N GLY A 36 4.00 16.09 -13.62
CA GLY A 36 3.31 17.31 -14.09
C GLY A 36 1.79 17.30 -13.93
N LEU A 37 1.21 16.38 -13.15
CA LEU A 37 -0.24 16.27 -12.87
C LEU A 37 -0.79 17.33 -11.88
N GLY A 38 -0.82 18.62 -12.21
CA GLY A 38 -1.65 19.65 -11.56
C GLY A 38 -1.70 19.69 -10.01
N ASN A 39 -2.86 19.95 -9.39
CA ASN A 39 -2.99 19.92 -7.91
C ASN A 39 -2.85 18.48 -7.37
N PHE A 40 -1.63 18.03 -7.11
CA PHE A 40 -1.27 16.62 -6.83
C PHE A 40 -1.96 16.01 -5.60
N THR A 41 -2.30 16.83 -4.62
CA THR A 41 -2.83 16.39 -3.32
C THR A 41 -4.21 15.77 -3.43
N PHE A 42 -5.14 16.39 -4.17
CA PHE A 42 -6.50 15.86 -4.28
C PHE A 42 -6.53 14.53 -5.03
N LEU A 43 -5.65 14.38 -6.03
CA LEU A 43 -5.55 13.17 -6.84
C LEU A 43 -5.03 12.01 -5.99
N ALA A 44 -3.97 12.24 -5.21
CA ALA A 44 -3.41 11.23 -4.32
C ALA A 44 -4.43 10.75 -3.28
N ILE A 45 -5.11 11.69 -2.60
CA ILE A 45 -6.18 11.38 -1.65
C ILE A 45 -7.32 10.64 -2.35
N GLY A 46 -7.72 11.08 -3.54
CA GLY A 46 -8.76 10.43 -4.34
C GLY A 46 -8.43 8.99 -4.70
N ILE A 47 -7.19 8.71 -5.12
CA ILE A 47 -6.69 7.36 -5.42
C ILE A 47 -6.72 6.49 -4.16
N ALA A 48 -6.26 7.03 -3.02
CA ALA A 48 -6.30 6.33 -1.74
C ALA A 48 -7.74 5.97 -1.35
N LEU A 49 -8.66 6.94 -1.37
CA LEU A 49 -10.08 6.73 -1.08
C LEU A 49 -10.73 5.73 -2.04
N THR A 50 -10.38 5.77 -3.33
CA THR A 50 -10.89 4.81 -4.33
C THR A 50 -10.44 3.39 -4.01
N GLY A 51 -9.18 3.21 -3.62
CA GLY A 51 -8.66 1.91 -3.19
C GLY A 51 -9.34 1.39 -1.93
N PHE A 52 -9.50 2.24 -0.91
CA PHE A 52 -10.24 1.89 0.31
C PHE A 52 -11.71 1.57 0.04
N GLY A 53 -12.37 2.35 -0.82
CA GLY A 53 -13.76 2.13 -1.23
C GLY A 53 -13.96 0.82 -2.00
N ALA A 54 -13.06 0.52 -2.95
CA ALA A 54 -13.08 -0.75 -3.68
C ALA A 54 -12.84 -1.96 -2.75
N CYS A 55 -11.92 -1.85 -1.79
CA CYS A 55 -11.69 -2.90 -0.80
C CYS A 55 -12.91 -3.09 0.13
N GLY A 56 -13.47 -1.99 0.65
CA GLY A 56 -14.65 -2.05 1.51
C GLY A 56 -15.88 -2.65 0.82
N THR A 57 -16.14 -2.27 -0.43
CA THR A 57 -17.27 -2.81 -1.22
C THR A 57 -17.08 -4.29 -1.54
N THR A 58 -15.87 -4.72 -1.92
CA THR A 58 -15.59 -6.15 -2.17
C THR A 58 -15.75 -6.99 -0.90
N ILE A 59 -15.27 -6.51 0.26
CA ILE A 59 -15.48 -7.21 1.54
C ILE A 59 -16.97 -7.28 1.88
N LEU A 60 -17.74 -6.21 1.66
CA LEU A 60 -19.18 -6.17 1.95
C LEU A 60 -19.97 -7.15 1.08
N ILE A 61 -19.67 -7.23 -0.22
CA ILE A 61 -20.36 -8.14 -1.15
C ILE A 61 -20.03 -9.61 -0.83
N PHE A 62 -18.79 -9.90 -0.46
CA PHE A 62 -18.32 -11.26 -0.20
C PHE A 62 -18.22 -11.60 1.29
N LEU A 63 -18.94 -10.88 2.15
CA LEU A 63 -18.76 -10.91 3.60
C LEU A 63 -18.92 -12.32 4.20
N ASN A 64 -19.88 -13.10 3.71
CA ASN A 64 -20.09 -14.49 4.12
C ASN A 64 -18.93 -15.42 3.73
N LYS A 65 -18.29 -15.18 2.57
CA LYS A 65 -17.09 -15.93 2.15
C LYS A 65 -15.86 -15.49 2.92
N PHE A 66 -15.76 -14.20 3.22
CA PHE A 66 -14.65 -13.65 3.99
C PHE A 66 -14.67 -14.09 5.45
N GLN A 67 -15.85 -14.30 6.07
CA GLN A 67 -15.92 -14.83 7.44
C GLN A 67 -15.15 -16.14 7.64
N ILE A 68 -15.06 -16.98 6.60
CA ILE A 68 -14.29 -18.23 6.59
C ILE A 68 -12.78 -17.98 6.41
N LEU A 69 -12.41 -16.90 5.72
CA LEU A 69 -11.04 -16.45 5.46
C LEU A 69 -10.47 -15.52 6.54
N LEU A 70 -11.26 -15.06 7.51
CA LEU A 70 -10.86 -14.16 8.62
C LEU A 70 -9.92 -14.83 9.64
N LYS A 71 -9.10 -15.81 9.25
CA LYS A 71 -7.88 -16.10 10.01
C LYS A 71 -7.01 -14.86 9.92
N ARG A 72 -6.83 -14.17 11.05
CA ARG A 72 -6.10 -12.90 11.14
C ARG A 72 -4.76 -12.96 10.42
N ASP A 73 -4.00 -14.04 10.57
CA ASP A 73 -2.70 -14.22 9.90
C ASP A 73 -2.80 -14.09 8.39
N ILE A 74 -3.76 -14.79 7.76
CA ILE A 74 -3.92 -14.80 6.30
C ILE A 74 -4.26 -13.40 5.79
N VAL A 75 -5.13 -12.67 6.50
CA VAL A 75 -5.54 -11.32 6.12
C VAL A 75 -4.35 -10.37 6.11
N TYR A 76 -3.58 -10.32 7.20
CA TYR A 76 -2.45 -9.41 7.26
C TYR A 76 -1.30 -9.85 6.34
N ILE A 77 -1.04 -11.16 6.20
CA ILE A 77 -0.03 -11.66 5.25
C ILE A 77 -0.43 -11.28 3.83
N LEU A 78 -1.66 -11.59 3.40
CA LEU A 78 -2.13 -11.28 2.05
C LEU A 78 -2.13 -9.78 1.78
N SER A 79 -2.53 -8.98 2.77
CA SER A 79 -2.51 -7.51 2.68
C SER A 79 -1.09 -6.97 2.53
N SER A 80 -0.15 -7.37 3.40
CA SER A 80 1.24 -6.89 3.36
C SER A 80 1.98 -7.36 2.11
N VAL A 81 1.85 -8.65 1.75
CA VAL A 81 2.45 -9.23 0.54
C VAL A 81 1.85 -8.59 -0.71
N GLY A 82 0.52 -8.54 -0.79
CA GLY A 82 -0.19 -7.94 -1.91
C GLY A 82 0.22 -6.48 -2.07
N PHE A 83 0.27 -5.71 -0.98
CA PHE A 83 0.71 -4.33 -1.03
C PHE A 83 2.11 -4.19 -1.62
N ILE A 84 3.11 -4.95 -1.12
CA ILE A 84 4.49 -4.88 -1.64
C ILE A 84 4.53 -5.24 -3.12
N PHE A 85 3.91 -6.36 -3.49
CA PHE A 85 3.91 -6.85 -4.87
C PHE A 85 3.25 -5.86 -5.83
N PHE A 86 2.03 -5.43 -5.52
CA PHE A 86 1.28 -4.54 -6.39
C PHE A 86 1.86 -3.13 -6.43
N LEU A 87 2.49 -2.65 -5.35
CA LEU A 87 3.17 -1.36 -5.34
C LEU A 87 4.42 -1.38 -6.22
N SER A 88 5.24 -2.43 -6.16
CA SER A 88 6.37 -2.60 -7.08
C SER A 88 5.90 -2.74 -8.52
N MET A 89 4.88 -3.56 -8.76
CA MET A 89 4.33 -3.80 -10.10
C MET A 89 3.68 -2.55 -10.69
N SER A 90 2.89 -1.80 -9.90
CA SER A 90 2.25 -0.56 -10.35
C SER A 90 3.28 0.51 -10.70
N TYR A 91 4.34 0.62 -9.90
CA TYR A 91 5.42 1.55 -10.20
C TYR A 91 6.14 1.17 -11.49
N PHE A 92 6.51 -0.10 -11.66
CA PHE A 92 7.16 -0.59 -12.87
C PHE A 92 6.29 -0.40 -14.13
N LEU A 93 5.03 -0.82 -14.07
CA LEU A 93 4.08 -0.65 -15.18
C LEU A 93 3.86 0.83 -15.53
N SER A 94 3.79 1.70 -14.51
CA SER A 94 3.56 3.13 -14.74
C SER A 94 4.67 3.79 -15.57
N GLN A 95 5.90 3.27 -15.51
CA GLN A 95 7.02 3.77 -16.32
C GLN A 95 6.89 3.42 -17.81
N HIS A 96 6.16 2.36 -18.15
CA HIS A 96 5.93 1.98 -19.55
C HIS A 96 4.80 2.78 -20.21
N ILE A 97 3.96 3.42 -19.40
CA ILE A 97 2.82 4.20 -19.87
C ILE A 97 3.27 5.66 -20.04
N HIS A 98 3.59 6.03 -21.28
CA HIS A 98 4.03 7.37 -21.63
C HIS A 98 2.82 8.32 -21.63
N PHE A 99 2.64 9.02 -20.52
CA PHE A 99 1.60 10.01 -20.33
C PHE A 99 2.19 11.42 -20.43
N ASP A 100 1.60 12.25 -21.31
CA ASP A 100 1.96 13.65 -21.47
C ASP A 100 0.74 14.53 -21.14
N PRO A 101 0.76 15.27 -20.00
CA PRO A 101 -0.36 16.11 -19.59
C PRO A 101 -0.77 17.16 -20.64
N LEU A 102 0.18 17.68 -21.42
CA LEU A 102 -0.08 18.74 -22.40
C LEU A 102 -0.87 18.22 -23.61
N ARG A 103 -0.76 16.92 -23.90
CA ARG A 103 -1.43 16.30 -25.04
C ARG A 103 -2.87 15.90 -24.76
N ILE A 104 -3.34 15.97 -23.51
CA ILE A 104 -4.71 15.56 -23.14
C ILE A 104 -5.79 16.28 -23.96
N LEU A 105 -5.57 17.57 -24.28
CA LEU A 105 -6.52 18.38 -25.04
C LEU A 105 -6.63 17.96 -26.51
N TRP A 106 -5.58 17.35 -27.07
CA TRP A 106 -5.51 16.98 -28.50
C TRP A 106 -5.57 15.47 -28.76
N ASP A 107 -5.17 14.63 -27.81
CA ASP A 107 -5.12 13.17 -27.94
C ASP A 107 -5.95 12.47 -26.85
N LYS A 108 -7.11 11.94 -27.25
CA LYS A 108 -8.01 11.20 -26.35
C LYS A 108 -7.37 9.93 -25.78
N LYS A 109 -6.31 9.39 -26.40
CA LYS A 109 -5.57 8.24 -25.84
C LYS A 109 -4.91 8.59 -24.52
N GLN A 110 -4.51 9.85 -24.32
CA GLN A 110 -3.90 10.30 -23.06
C GLN A 110 -4.88 10.23 -21.88
N ILE A 111 -6.18 10.42 -22.13
CA ILE A 111 -7.22 10.24 -21.10
C ILE A 111 -7.28 8.76 -20.66
N PHE A 112 -7.19 7.84 -21.62
CA PHE A 112 -7.14 6.41 -21.31
C PHE A 112 -5.88 6.04 -20.52
N TYR A 113 -4.71 6.56 -20.91
CA TYR A 113 -3.47 6.36 -20.15
C TYR A 113 -3.53 6.91 -18.74
N LEU A 114 -4.12 8.09 -18.54
CA LEU A 114 -4.37 8.64 -17.21
C LEU A 114 -5.23 7.69 -16.39
N PHE A 115 -6.36 7.22 -16.95
CA PHE A 115 -7.27 6.32 -16.25
C PHE A 115 -6.60 5.01 -15.83
N VAL A 116 -5.83 4.39 -16.74
CA VAL A 116 -5.07 3.16 -16.44
C VAL A 116 -4.05 3.41 -15.32
N ARG A 117 -3.34 4.55 -15.34
CA ARG A 117 -2.37 4.90 -14.28
C ARG A 117 -3.04 5.13 -12.93
N LEU A 118 -4.19 5.79 -12.90
CA LEU A 118 -4.98 5.98 -11.67
C LEU A 118 -5.41 4.64 -11.07
N ILE A 119 -5.88 3.69 -11.90
CA ILE A 119 -6.20 2.34 -11.45
C ILE A 119 -4.95 1.65 -10.91
N LEU A 120 -3.84 1.69 -11.65
CA LEU A 120 -2.59 1.06 -11.23
C LEU A 120 -2.14 1.54 -9.85
N TYR A 121 -2.19 2.86 -9.59
CA TYR A 121 -1.82 3.42 -8.29
C TYR A 121 -2.83 3.14 -7.18
N ALA A 122 -4.09 2.83 -7.51
CA ALA A 122 -5.12 2.46 -6.54
C ALA A 122 -4.97 1.02 -6.04
N ILE A 123 -4.44 0.09 -6.86
CA ILE A 123 -4.34 -1.34 -6.51
C ILE A 123 -3.58 -1.59 -5.19
N PRO A 124 -2.42 -0.96 -4.92
CA PRO A 124 -1.75 -1.09 -3.63
C PRO A 124 -2.66 -0.70 -2.45
N PHE A 125 -3.40 0.41 -2.56
CA PHE A 125 -4.32 0.83 -1.50
C PHE A 125 -5.43 -0.19 -1.25
N ILE A 126 -5.95 -0.87 -2.28
CA ILE A 126 -6.92 -1.96 -2.12
C ILE A 126 -6.33 -3.07 -1.23
N MET A 127 -5.10 -3.49 -1.51
CA MET A 127 -4.45 -4.57 -0.77
C MET A 127 -4.12 -4.19 0.67
N ALA A 128 -3.60 -2.99 0.92
CA ALA A 128 -3.23 -2.56 2.26
C ALA A 128 -4.46 -2.24 3.13
N SER A 129 -5.50 -1.63 2.54
CA SER A 129 -6.74 -1.34 3.26
C SER A 129 -7.49 -2.60 3.70
N PHE A 130 -7.24 -3.76 3.08
CA PHE A 130 -7.84 -5.03 3.49
C PHE A 130 -7.55 -5.37 4.96
N ALA A 131 -6.31 -5.24 5.41
CA ALA A 131 -5.94 -5.46 6.82
C ALA A 131 -6.61 -4.45 7.76
N VAL A 132 -6.65 -3.18 7.36
CA VAL A 132 -7.27 -2.11 8.16
C VAL A 132 -8.77 -2.38 8.31
N ILE A 133 -9.50 -2.59 7.22
CA ILE A 133 -10.95 -2.82 7.24
C ILE A 133 -11.27 -4.10 8.00
N ALA A 134 -10.54 -5.20 7.75
CA ALA A 134 -10.74 -6.45 8.47
C ALA A 134 -10.48 -6.29 9.99
N SER A 135 -9.50 -5.48 10.40
CA SER A 135 -9.24 -5.22 11.82
C SER A 135 -10.45 -4.57 12.51
N PHE A 136 -11.09 -3.59 11.86
CA PHE A 136 -12.31 -2.93 12.35
C PHE A 136 -13.56 -3.80 12.28
N LEU A 137 -13.62 -4.76 11.35
CA LEU A 137 -14.71 -5.75 11.31
C LEU A 137 -14.61 -6.77 12.45
N ILE A 138 -13.39 -7.14 12.85
CA ILE A 138 -13.17 -8.12 13.92
C ILE A 138 -13.31 -7.46 15.29
N GLU A 139 -12.74 -6.27 15.49
CA GLU A 139 -12.73 -5.58 16.78
C GLU A 139 -12.91 -4.07 16.60
N LYS A 140 -14.08 -3.56 16.99
CA LYS A 140 -14.34 -2.12 17.08
C LYS A 140 -13.93 -1.61 18.46
N SER A 141 -12.64 -1.34 18.65
CA SER A 141 -12.12 -0.82 19.92
C SER A 141 -11.28 0.44 19.74
N ASN A 142 -11.25 1.28 20.78
CA ASN A 142 -10.41 2.49 20.81
C ASN A 142 -8.93 2.19 20.58
N LYS A 143 -8.48 0.98 20.91
CA LYS A 143 -7.09 0.54 20.69
C LYS A 143 -6.77 0.37 19.21
N VAL A 144 -7.64 -0.29 18.44
CA VAL A 144 -7.48 -0.47 16.98
C VAL A 144 -7.44 0.90 16.30
N TYR A 145 -8.35 1.79 16.69
CA TYR A 145 -8.38 3.17 16.18
C TYR A 145 -7.12 3.95 16.50
N PHE A 146 -6.67 3.90 17.76
CA PHE A 146 -5.45 4.58 18.21
C PHE A 146 -4.21 4.08 17.46
N LEU A 147 -4.06 2.76 17.30
CA LEU A 147 -2.93 2.16 16.56
C LEU A 147 -2.95 2.53 15.07
N ASN A 148 -4.12 2.49 14.45
CA ASN A 148 -4.28 2.90 13.06
C ASN A 148 -3.87 4.37 12.85
N MET A 149 -4.38 5.28 13.69
CA MET A 149 -4.11 6.71 13.60
C MET A 149 -2.66 7.05 13.97
N SER A 150 -2.09 6.44 15.00
CA SER A 150 -0.69 6.66 15.38
C SER A 150 0.27 6.13 14.31
N GLY A 151 0.02 4.94 13.75
CA GLY A 151 0.82 4.39 12.65
C GLY A 151 0.77 5.29 11.41
N SER A 152 -0.42 5.77 11.06
CA SER A 152 -0.62 6.73 9.97
C SER A 152 0.20 8.01 10.19
N GLY A 153 0.13 8.61 11.38
CA GLY A 153 0.91 9.81 11.73
C GLY A 153 2.42 9.58 11.65
N VAL A 154 2.91 8.43 12.13
CA VAL A 154 4.32 8.04 12.01
C VAL A 154 4.72 7.83 10.55
N GLY A 155 3.85 7.27 9.71
CA GLY A 155 4.08 7.13 8.27
C GLY A 155 4.30 8.48 7.58
N ILE A 156 3.50 9.49 7.94
CA ILE A 156 3.69 10.86 7.45
C ILE A 156 5.04 11.41 7.92
N LEU A 157 5.34 11.35 9.22
CA LEU A 157 6.61 11.88 9.74
C LEU A 157 7.83 11.21 9.09
N LEU A 158 7.82 9.89 8.96
CA LEU A 158 8.88 9.13 8.29
C LEU A 158 9.01 9.51 6.82
N SER A 159 7.89 9.73 6.11
CA SER A 159 7.92 10.17 4.72
C SER A 159 8.53 11.56 4.55
N LEU A 160 8.23 12.48 5.47
CA LEU A 160 8.83 13.82 5.48
C LEU A 160 10.33 13.74 5.72
N ILE A 161 10.80 12.95 6.68
CA ILE A 161 12.23 12.74 6.93
C ILE A 161 12.89 12.08 5.71
N ALA A 162 12.26 11.06 5.13
CA ALA A 162 12.77 10.37 3.96
C ALA A 162 12.92 11.30 2.75
N PHE A 163 12.09 12.33 2.61
CA PHE A 163 12.19 13.29 1.52
C PHE A 163 13.48 14.10 1.52
N TRP A 164 14.10 14.30 2.69
CA TRP A 164 15.37 15.03 2.85
C TRP A 164 16.59 14.16 2.50
N HIS A 165 16.46 12.84 2.60
CA HIS A 165 17.58 11.91 2.43
C HIS A 165 17.50 11.04 1.17
N LEU A 166 16.31 10.82 0.62
CA LEU A 166 16.08 9.95 -0.52
C LEU A 166 15.72 10.74 -1.78
N ASP A 167 16.32 10.33 -2.89
CA ASP A 167 15.94 10.75 -4.23
C ASP A 167 14.49 10.35 -4.53
N ALA A 168 13.86 11.07 -5.45
CA ALA A 168 12.48 10.81 -5.88
C ALA A 168 12.21 9.35 -6.25
N ASN A 169 13.19 8.68 -6.88
CA ASN A 169 13.06 7.31 -7.36
C ASN A 169 13.11 6.29 -6.20
N LYS A 170 13.72 6.63 -5.07
CA LYS A 170 13.92 5.74 -3.91
C LYS A 170 12.83 5.85 -2.86
N ILE A 171 11.97 6.86 -2.95
CA ILE A 171 10.96 7.17 -1.94
C ILE A 171 9.94 6.05 -1.71
N ILE A 172 9.68 5.27 -2.75
CA ILE A 172 8.78 4.11 -2.71
C ILE A 172 9.35 2.97 -1.84
N LEU A 173 10.65 2.97 -1.53
CA LEU A 173 11.25 1.98 -0.64
C LEU A 173 10.72 2.10 0.79
N LEU A 174 10.37 3.31 1.25
CA LEU A 174 9.86 3.53 2.61
C LEU A 174 8.56 2.76 2.89
N PRO A 175 7.47 2.91 2.11
CA PRO A 175 6.25 2.13 2.33
C PRO A 175 6.47 0.61 2.17
N ILE A 176 7.39 0.19 1.30
CA ILE A 176 7.78 -1.23 1.19
C ILE A 176 8.41 -1.73 2.50
N CYS A 177 9.37 -1.00 3.05
CA CYS A 177 10.02 -1.35 4.32
C CYS A 177 9.02 -1.42 5.48
N LEU A 178 8.09 -0.46 5.56
CA LEU A 178 7.04 -0.45 6.58
C LEU A 178 6.08 -1.65 6.42
N SER A 179 5.70 -2.02 5.19
CA SER A 179 4.90 -3.22 4.97
C SER A 179 5.65 -4.51 5.30
N LEU A 180 6.96 -4.58 5.04
CA LEU A 180 7.80 -5.70 5.45
C LEU A 180 7.86 -5.84 6.98
N LEU A 181 7.98 -4.73 7.70
CA LEU A 181 7.88 -4.71 9.17
C LEU A 181 6.55 -5.28 9.64
N SER A 182 5.42 -4.84 9.05
CA SER A 182 4.10 -5.41 9.32
C SER A 182 4.09 -6.93 9.14
N LEU A 183 4.63 -7.41 8.03
CA LEU A 183 4.69 -8.81 7.67
C LEU A 183 5.50 -9.65 8.69
N ILE A 184 6.65 -9.12 9.15
CA ILE A 184 7.51 -9.76 10.16
C ILE A 184 6.75 -9.97 11.48
N PHE A 185 5.99 -8.98 11.93
CA PHE A 185 5.24 -9.08 13.19
C PHE A 185 4.11 -10.12 13.14
N VAL A 186 3.52 -10.38 11.97
CA VAL A 186 2.42 -11.35 11.83
C VAL A 186 2.92 -12.78 11.73
N ILE A 187 4.02 -13.00 11.00
CA ILE A 187 4.47 -14.35 10.69
C ILE A 187 5.10 -15.06 11.89
N GLY A 188 5.65 -14.32 12.87
CA GLY A 188 6.40 -14.92 13.97
C GLY A 188 7.57 -15.77 13.44
N SER A 189 8.30 -16.50 14.30
CA SER A 189 9.48 -17.29 13.91
C SER A 189 9.15 -18.58 13.12
N ASN A 190 8.24 -18.51 12.14
CA ASN A 190 7.86 -19.64 11.30
C ASN A 190 8.65 -19.66 9.98
N LEU A 191 9.63 -20.56 9.88
CA LEU A 191 10.67 -20.61 8.83
C LEU A 191 10.14 -20.76 7.40
N SER A 192 8.99 -21.40 7.19
CA SER A 192 8.40 -21.60 5.85
C SER A 192 7.89 -20.30 5.24
N PHE A 193 7.33 -19.41 6.07
CA PHE A 193 6.82 -18.12 5.63
C PHE A 193 7.93 -17.08 5.48
N ILE A 194 9.01 -17.15 6.27
CA ILE A 194 10.21 -16.30 6.12
C ILE A 194 10.80 -16.40 4.70
N ARG A 195 10.75 -17.59 4.06
CA ARG A 195 11.14 -17.75 2.65
C ARG A 195 10.25 -16.96 1.70
N ILE A 196 8.95 -16.91 1.95
CA ILE A 196 8.00 -16.12 1.16
C ILE A 196 8.30 -14.63 1.30
N ILE A 197 8.57 -14.15 2.53
CA ILE A 197 9.02 -12.77 2.79
C ILE A 197 10.28 -12.46 1.99
N ALA A 198 11.28 -13.36 2.05
CA ALA A 198 12.56 -13.19 1.37
C ALA A 198 12.40 -13.16 -0.15
N ILE A 199 11.57 -14.04 -0.73
CA ILE A 199 11.29 -14.07 -2.17
C ILE A 199 10.59 -12.79 -2.62
N ILE A 200 9.62 -12.29 -1.85
CA ILE A 200 8.89 -11.05 -2.18
C ILE A 200 9.80 -9.83 -2.04
N ALA A 201 10.63 -9.78 -0.99
CA ALA A 201 11.64 -8.75 -0.83
C ALA A 201 12.67 -8.81 -1.98
N LEU A 202 13.12 -10.00 -2.36
CA LEU A 202 14.04 -10.19 -3.51
C LEU A 202 13.38 -9.79 -4.83
N LEU A 203 12.10 -10.09 -5.02
CA LEU A 203 11.34 -9.69 -6.20
C LEU A 203 11.18 -8.16 -6.25
N SER A 204 10.77 -7.52 -5.17
CA SER A 204 10.63 -6.05 -5.12
C SER A 204 11.99 -5.36 -5.32
N ILE A 205 13.06 -5.89 -4.72
CA ILE A 205 14.44 -5.45 -4.94
C ILE A 205 14.86 -5.68 -6.39
N SER A 206 14.48 -6.79 -7.03
CA SER A 206 14.84 -7.09 -8.43
C SER A 206 14.16 -6.13 -9.42
N PHE A 207 12.89 -5.78 -9.19
CA PHE A 207 12.21 -4.72 -9.95
C PHE A 207 12.91 -3.36 -9.76
N PHE A 208 13.36 -3.08 -8.53
CA PHE A 208 14.10 -1.86 -8.22
C PHE A 208 15.52 -1.84 -8.80
N PHE A 209 16.20 -2.98 -8.98
CA PHE A 209 17.52 -3.05 -9.61
C PHE A 209 17.46 -3.08 -11.14
N SER A 210 16.43 -3.69 -11.73
CA SER A 210 16.22 -3.65 -13.19
C SER A 210 16.06 -2.21 -13.70
N TYR A 211 15.60 -1.30 -12.83
CA TYR A 211 15.55 0.15 -13.03
C TYR A 211 16.94 0.79 -13.27
N ARG A 212 18.00 0.31 -12.62
CA ARG A 212 19.35 0.88 -12.76
C ARG A 212 20.00 0.60 -14.13
N SER A 213 19.50 -0.38 -14.89
CA SER A 213 20.09 -0.77 -16.19
C SER A 213 19.66 0.08 -17.39
N LYS A 214 18.74 1.04 -17.21
CA LYS A 214 18.20 1.90 -18.28
C LYS A 214 18.60 3.39 -18.16
N LEU A 215 19.49 3.72 -17.23
CA LEU A 215 20.24 4.97 -17.19
C LEU A 215 21.68 4.68 -17.62
#